data_AF-A0A6A8ASS8-F1
#
_entry.id   AF-A0A6A8ASS8-F1
#
_cell.length_a   1.000
_cell.length_b   1.000
_cell.length_c   1.000
_cell.angle_alpha   90.00
_cell.angle_beta   90.00
_cell.angle_gamma   90.00
#
_symmetry.space_group_name_H-M   'P 1'
#
loop_
_entity.id
_entity.type
_entity.pdbx_description
1 polymer ?
#
loop_
_entity_poly.entity_id
_entity_poly.type
_entity_poly.pdbx_seq_one_letter_code
_entity_poly.pdbx_strand_id
1 'polypeptide(L)'
;VGTAYYTVNADDDELKGLLEKAPASASKGYGKPFMEIFKEAGYDFYKIDPGLFAPAVFVVNNSKTGKTFRAGKIDVEVFKKSIKFQA
;
A
#
# COMPACT_ATOMS: atom_id res chain seq x y z
N VAL A 1 -7.49 -6.69 1.45
CA VAL A 1 -6.43 -5.89 2.14
C VAL A 1 -5.27 -6.81 2.47
N GLY A 2 -4.03 -6.34 2.42
CA GLY A 2 -2.86 -7.20 2.60
C GLY A 2 -1.72 -6.51 3.36
N THR A 3 -1.04 -7.29 4.20
CA THR A 3 0.21 -6.94 4.85
C THR A 3 1.33 -7.78 4.25
N ALA A 4 2.41 -7.14 3.82
CA ALA A 4 3.59 -7.83 3.30
C ALA A 4 4.75 -7.74 4.29
N TYR A 5 5.45 -8.85 4.48
CA TYR A 5 6.61 -8.97 5.36
C TYR A 5 7.86 -9.22 4.52
N TYR A 6 8.90 -8.40 4.73
CA TYR A 6 10.17 -8.54 4.04
C TYR A 6 11.32 -8.55 5.03
N THR A 7 12.40 -9.22 4.64
CA THR A 7 13.71 -9.09 5.29
C THR A 7 14.66 -8.56 4.24
N VAL A 8 15.34 -7.45 4.56
CA VAL A 8 16.22 -6.74 3.64
C VAL A 8 17.56 -6.46 4.31
N ASN A 9 18.60 -6.27 3.50
CA ASN A 9 19.88 -5.75 3.94
C ASN A 9 20.09 -4.39 3.26
N ALA A 10 19.85 -3.31 4.00
CA ALA A 10 19.87 -1.94 3.48
C ALA A 10 20.33 -0.95 4.55
N ASP A 11 20.55 0.31 4.15
CA ASP A 11 20.67 1.42 5.10
C ASP A 11 19.30 1.77 5.73
N ASP A 12 19.29 2.16 7.02
CA ASP A 12 18.04 2.44 7.73
C ASP A 12 17.34 3.71 7.22
N ASP A 13 18.08 4.76 6.86
CA ASP A 13 17.48 6.04 6.45
C ASP A 13 17.01 6.00 4.99
N GLU A 14 17.74 5.30 4.12
CA GLU A 14 17.25 4.98 2.78
C GLU A 14 15.96 4.15 2.84
N LEU A 15 15.95 3.11 3.70
CA LEU A 15 14.78 2.24 3.87
C LEU A 15 13.55 3.01 4.37
N LYS A 16 13.71 3.94 5.33
CA LYS A 16 12.60 4.79 5.78
C LYS A 16 12.03 5.61 4.63
N GLY A 17 12.87 6.29 3.86
CA GLY A 17 12.41 7.14 2.75
C GLY A 17 11.66 6.37 1.67
N LEU A 18 12.04 5.12 1.41
CA LEU A 18 11.30 4.21 0.53
C LEU A 18 9.96 3.79 1.15
N LEU A 19 9.96 3.41 2.43
CA LEU A 19 8.77 2.96 3.13
C LEU A 19 7.70 4.04 3.32
N GLU A 20 8.06 5.32 3.32
CA GLU A 20 7.09 6.42 3.33
C GLU A 20 6.24 6.48 2.05
N LYS A 21 6.77 5.99 0.92
CA LYS A 21 6.12 6.06 -0.40
C LYS A 21 5.61 4.72 -0.92
N ALA A 22 6.01 3.61 -0.30
CA ALA A 22 5.72 2.26 -0.76
C ALA A 22 4.26 1.80 -0.55
N PRO A 23 3.57 2.08 0.58
CA PRO A 23 2.20 1.62 0.79
C PRO A 23 1.22 2.21 -0.21
N ALA A 24 0.17 1.45 -0.55
CA ALA A 24 -0.89 1.94 -1.44
C ALA A 24 -1.53 3.26 -0.96
N SER A 25 -1.51 3.51 0.35
CA SER A 25 -2.00 4.76 0.95
C SER A 25 -1.20 6.01 0.59
N ALA A 26 -0.02 5.87 0.01
CA ALA A 26 0.78 6.98 -0.50
C ALA A 26 0.35 7.42 -1.92
N SER A 27 -0.42 6.59 -2.63
CA SER A 27 -0.96 6.92 -3.95
C SER A 27 -2.06 7.98 -3.86
N LYS A 28 -2.11 8.88 -4.86
CA LYS A 28 -3.18 9.90 -4.95
C LYS A 28 -4.56 9.29 -5.22
N GLY A 29 -4.62 8.10 -5.81
CA GLY A 29 -5.87 7.40 -6.11
C GLY A 29 -6.46 6.65 -4.92
N TYR A 30 -5.76 6.60 -3.79
CA TYR A 30 -6.17 5.81 -2.62
C TYR A 30 -7.45 6.34 -1.94
N GLY A 31 -8.20 5.44 -1.30
CA GLY A 31 -9.35 5.79 -0.43
C GLY A 31 -10.72 5.34 -0.94
N LYS A 32 -10.79 4.65 -2.07
CA LYS A 32 -12.03 4.06 -2.61
C LYS A 32 -11.77 2.69 -3.23
N PRO A 33 -12.81 1.87 -3.45
CA PRO A 33 -12.66 0.57 -4.10
C PRO A 33 -11.96 0.67 -5.47
N PHE A 34 -11.08 -0.28 -5.77
CA PHE A 34 -10.32 -0.29 -7.03
C PHE A 34 -11.24 -0.23 -8.26
N MET A 35 -12.41 -0.86 -8.21
CA MET A 35 -13.37 -0.85 -9.32
C MET A 35 -13.89 0.57 -9.63
N GLU A 36 -14.05 1.43 -8.62
CA GLU A 36 -14.44 2.83 -8.84
C GLU A 36 -13.31 3.61 -9.50
N ILE A 37 -12.08 3.41 -9.03
CA ILE A 37 -10.86 4.02 -9.62
C ILE A 37 -10.72 3.60 -11.08
N PHE A 38 -10.89 2.31 -11.37
CA PHE A 38 -10.78 1.78 -12.72
C PHE A 38 -11.87 2.33 -13.64
N LYS A 39 -13.09 2.50 -13.13
CA LYS A 39 -14.18 3.13 -13.88
C LYS A 39 -13.91 4.61 -14.17
N GLU A 40 -13.44 5.38 -13.20
CA GLU A 40 -13.10 6.81 -13.39
C GLU A 40 -11.92 7.00 -14.34
N ALA A 41 -10.98 6.05 -14.37
CA ALA A 41 -9.91 5.99 -15.36
C ALA A 41 -10.40 5.60 -16.76
N GLY A 42 -11.70 5.36 -16.95
CA GLY A 42 -12.25 4.92 -18.23
C GLY A 42 -11.81 3.50 -18.61
N TYR A 43 -11.64 2.63 -17.62
CA TYR A 43 -11.17 1.26 -17.76
C TYR A 43 -9.77 1.15 -18.39
N ASP A 44 -8.93 2.17 -18.19
CA ASP A 44 -7.56 2.23 -18.71
C ASP A 44 -6.54 2.18 -17.56
N PHE A 45 -5.81 1.07 -17.46
CA PHE A 45 -4.79 0.87 -16.42
C PHE A 45 -3.67 1.91 -16.49
N TYR A 46 -3.34 2.45 -17.66
CA TYR A 46 -2.26 3.43 -17.82
C TYR A 46 -2.61 4.79 -17.23
N LYS A 47 -3.90 5.05 -16.97
CA LYS A 47 -4.37 6.27 -16.31
C LYS A 47 -4.44 6.14 -14.80
N ILE A 48 -4.16 4.95 -14.25
CA ILE A 48 -4.13 4.71 -12.80
C ILE A 48 -2.71 4.94 -12.29
N ASP A 49 -2.59 5.63 -11.15
CA ASP A 49 -1.31 5.77 -10.45
C ASP A 49 -0.74 4.38 -10.09
N PRO A 50 0.45 4.01 -10.61
CA PRO A 50 1.06 2.72 -10.33
C PRO A 50 1.28 2.43 -8.84
N GLY A 51 1.47 3.48 -8.02
CA GLY A 51 1.64 3.35 -6.58
C GLY A 51 0.41 2.75 -5.87
N LEU A 52 -0.74 2.70 -6.54
CA LEU A 52 -1.95 2.06 -6.03
C LEU A 52 -1.82 0.52 -5.98
N PHE A 53 -0.98 -0.07 -6.83
CA PHE A 53 -0.75 -1.51 -6.90
C PHE A 53 0.30 -1.94 -5.87
N ALA A 54 0.02 -1.64 -4.60
CA ALA A 54 0.91 -1.92 -3.49
C ALA A 54 0.14 -2.53 -2.29
N PRO A 55 0.83 -3.23 -1.38
CA PRO A 55 0.29 -3.63 -0.09
C PRO A 55 -0.29 -2.46 0.72
N ALA A 56 -1.26 -2.79 1.58
CA ALA A 56 -1.82 -1.82 2.52
C ALA A 56 -0.84 -1.52 3.66
N VAL A 57 -0.11 -2.54 4.10
CA VAL A 57 0.92 -2.43 5.15
C VAL A 57 2.19 -3.16 4.72
N PHE A 58 3.33 -2.53 4.96
CA PHE A 58 4.65 -3.14 4.89
C PHE A 58 5.20 -3.32 6.30
N VAL A 59 5.80 -4.48 6.57
CA VAL A 59 6.63 -4.73 7.76
C VAL A 59 7.98 -5.23 7.26
N VAL A 60 9.04 -4.47 7.49
CA VAL A 60 10.37 -4.76 6.93
C VAL A 60 11.39 -4.89 8.04
N ASN A 61 12.04 -6.05 8.11
CA ASN A 61 13.12 -6.33 9.03
C ASN A 61 14.45 -6.04 8.32
N ASN A 62 15.26 -5.13 8.87
CA ASN A 62 16.60 -4.88 8.37
C ASN A 62 17.58 -5.86 9.03
N SER A 63 18.08 -6.82 8.28
CA SER A 63 19.03 -7.83 8.77
C SER A 63 20.40 -7.25 9.13
N LYS A 64 20.74 -6.06 8.62
CA LYS A 64 22.02 -5.39 8.90
C LYS A 64 22.03 -4.73 10.28
N THR A 65 20.93 -4.12 10.69
CA THR A 65 20.82 -3.34 11.92
C THR A 65 19.96 -4.00 12.99
N GLY A 66 19.20 -5.03 12.62
CA GLY A 66 18.24 -5.71 13.49
C GLY A 66 16.94 -4.92 13.72
N LYS A 67 16.78 -3.74 13.12
CA LYS A 67 15.56 -2.91 13.29
C LYS A 67 14.42 -3.42 12.41
N THR A 68 13.19 -3.24 12.90
CA THR A 68 11.97 -3.49 12.15
C THR A 68 11.22 -2.20 11.91
N PHE A 69 10.82 -1.98 10.66
CA PHE A 69 10.06 -0.83 10.20
C PHE A 69 8.66 -1.25 9.80
N ARG A 70 7.68 -0.38 10.02
CA ARG A 70 6.29 -0.59 9.61
C ARG A 70 5.74 0.66 8.94
N ALA A 71 5.12 0.50 7.78
CA ALA A 71 4.52 1.59 7.03
C ALA A 71 3.16 1.21 6.44
N GLY A 72 2.28 2.21 6.27
CA GLY A 72 0.92 2.02 5.75
C GLY A 72 -0.10 1.65 6.83
N LYS A 73 -1.34 1.38 6.39
CA LYS A 73 -2.47 1.03 7.25
C LYS A 73 -3.46 0.11 6.54
N ILE A 74 -4.14 -0.75 7.29
CA ILE A 74 -5.30 -1.47 6.80
C ILE A 74 -6.50 -0.52 6.85
N ASP A 75 -7.14 -0.32 5.71
CA ASP A 75 -8.37 0.46 5.59
C ASP A 75 -9.58 -0.46 5.47
N VAL A 76 -10.20 -0.71 6.61
CA VAL A 76 -11.34 -1.62 6.75
C VAL A 76 -12.58 -1.04 6.07
N GLU A 77 -12.73 0.29 6.02
CA GLU A 77 -13.90 0.91 5.41
C GLU A 77 -13.89 0.75 3.89
N VAL A 78 -12.75 1.02 3.25
CA VAL A 78 -12.57 0.76 1.81
C VAL A 78 -12.75 -0.72 1.50
N PHE A 79 -12.25 -1.61 2.36
CA PHE A 79 -12.42 -3.05 2.20
C PHE A 79 -13.90 -3.46 2.24
N LYS A 80 -14.65 -3.04 3.26
CA LYS A 80 -16.09 -3.34 3.40
C LYS A 80 -16.87 -2.87 2.17
N LYS A 81 -16.61 -1.63 1.70
CA LYS A 81 -17.21 -1.10 0.47
C LYS A 81 -16.88 -1.97 -0.75
N SER A 82 -15.62 -2.40 -0.88
CA SER A 82 -15.15 -3.19 -2.03
C SER A 82 -15.84 -4.54 -2.14
N ILE A 83 -16.12 -5.20 -1.02
CA ILE A 83 -16.81 -6.51 -0.99
C ILE A 83 -18.33 -6.39 -0.83
N LYS A 84 -18.87 -5.16 -0.87
CA LYS A 84 -20.30 -4.86 -0.65
C LYS A 84 -20.83 -5.41 0.68
N PHE A 85 -19.99 -5.40 1.72
CA PHE A 85 -20.39 -5.84 3.04
C PHE A 85 -21.31 -4.79 3.67
N GLN A 86 -22.54 -5.20 3.97
CA GLN A 86 -23.50 -4.43 4.76
C GLN A 86 -23.66 -5.15 6.09
N ALA A 87 -23.38 -4.45 7.18
CA ALA A 87 -23.55 -4.95 8.55
C ALA A 87 -25.00 -4.72 9.01
#